data_AF-A0A932C976-F1
#
_entry.id   AF-A0A932C976-F1
#
_cell.length_a   1.000
_cell.length_b   1.000
_cell.length_c   1.000
_cell.angle_alpha   90.00
_cell.angle_beta   90.00
_cell.angle_gamma   90.00
#
_symmetry.space_group_name_H-M   'P 1'
#
loop_
_entity.id
_entity.type
_entity.pdbx_description
1 polymer ?
#
loop_
_entity_poly.entity_id
_entity_poly.type
_entity_poly.pdbx_seq_one_letter_code
_entity_poly.pdbx_strand_id
1 'polypeptide(L)'
;MKKTLAVVILTVLVAAGCVARSVRVAELKDQPTKYATKSVSVTGVVTSGWGIPLVPFQLYNVDDGSGQITALSRSGRIHLPSTESGTAVRS
;
A
#
# COMPACT_ATOMS: atom_id res chain seq x y z
N MET A 1 -1.77 42.31 9.24
CA MET A 1 -2.77 41.32 9.73
C MET A 1 -3.32 40.40 8.64
N LYS A 2 -3.50 40.86 7.38
CA LYS A 2 -4.00 40.03 6.27
C LYS A 2 -3.01 38.95 5.80
N LYS A 3 -1.72 39.30 5.78
CA LYS A 3 -0.62 38.42 5.36
C LYS A 3 -0.34 37.29 6.35
N THR A 4 -0.50 37.55 7.65
CA THR A 4 -0.33 36.54 8.72
C THR A 4 -1.44 35.49 8.68
N LEU A 5 -2.69 35.90 8.39
CA LEU A 5 -3.81 34.97 8.17
C LEU A 5 -3.58 34.05 6.96
N ALA A 6 -3.09 34.61 5.84
CA ALA A 6 -2.79 33.81 4.65
C ALA A 6 -1.69 32.76 4.89
N VAL A 7 -0.66 33.12 5.67
CA VAL A 7 0.44 32.20 6.02
C VAL A 7 -0.05 31.07 6.93
N VAL A 8 -0.93 31.36 7.90
CA VAL A 8 -1.50 30.35 8.82
C VAL A 8 -2.42 29.37 8.08
N ILE A 9 -3.22 29.85 7.13
CA ILE A 9 -4.11 28.97 6.34
C ILE A 9 -3.27 28.05 5.44
N LEU A 10 -2.21 28.59 4.83
CA LEU A 10 -1.33 27.80 3.96
C LEU A 10 -0.60 26.69 4.72
N THR A 11 -0.14 26.94 5.94
CA THR A 11 0.53 25.91 6.76
C THR A 11 -0.42 24.81 7.23
N VAL A 12 -1.68 25.13 7.56
CA VAL A 12 -2.68 24.11 7.94
C VAL A 12 -3.05 23.20 6.76
N LEU A 13 -3.16 23.74 5.53
CA LEU A 13 -3.46 22.91 4.35
C LEU A 13 -2.31 21.94 4.01
N VAL A 14 -1.05 22.37 4.18
CA VAL A 14 0.11 21.50 3.93
C VAL A 14 0.19 20.38 4.97
N ALA A 15 -0.16 20.64 6.22
CA ALA A 15 -0.16 19.63 7.28
C ALA A 15 -1.22 18.53 7.06
N ALA A 16 -2.38 18.84 6.46
CA ALA A 16 -3.42 17.86 6.14
C ALA A 16 -3.08 16.96 4.93
N GLY A 17 -2.05 17.30 4.15
CA GLY A 17 -1.65 16.55 2.94
C GLY A 17 -0.86 15.27 3.21
N CYS A 18 -0.42 15.03 4.44
CA CYS A 18 0.44 13.89 4.80
C CYS A 18 -0.31 12.63 5.28
N VAL A 19 -1.60 12.48 4.96
CA VAL A 19 -2.23 11.15 5.05
C VAL A 19 -1.75 10.34 3.85
N ALA A 20 -0.87 9.36 4.12
CA ALA A 20 -0.55 8.31 3.16
C ALA A 20 -1.87 7.66 2.71
N ARG A 21 -2.32 7.98 1.50
CA ARG A 21 -3.56 7.44 0.94
C ARG A 21 -3.33 5.95 0.67
N SER A 22 -3.76 5.09 1.60
CA SER A 22 -3.87 3.67 1.34
C SER A 22 -5.00 3.43 0.34
N VAL A 23 -4.73 2.60 -0.66
CA VAL A 23 -5.70 2.25 -1.70
C VAL A 23 -6.37 0.94 -1.30
N ARG A 24 -7.69 0.86 -1.51
CA ARG A 24 -8.45 -0.36 -1.24
C ARG A 24 -8.29 -1.37 -2.38
N VAL A 25 -8.25 -2.66 -2.02
CA VAL A 25 -8.12 -3.78 -2.96
C VAL A 25 -9.28 -3.82 -3.95
N ALA A 26 -10.51 -3.54 -3.50
CA ALA A 26 -11.66 -3.46 -4.41
C ALA A 26 -11.45 -2.41 -5.51
N GLU A 27 -10.90 -1.24 -5.18
CA GLU A 27 -10.65 -0.18 -6.17
C GLU A 27 -9.55 -0.57 -7.16
N LEU A 28 -8.51 -1.27 -6.70
CA LEU A 28 -7.48 -1.84 -7.57
C LEU A 28 -8.06 -2.85 -8.56
N LYS A 29 -9.05 -3.63 -8.14
CA LYS A 29 -9.76 -4.60 -8.99
C LYS A 29 -10.71 -3.93 -9.97
N ASP A 30 -11.41 -2.87 -9.55
CA ASP A 30 -12.38 -2.15 -10.38
C ASP A 30 -11.71 -1.26 -11.44
N GLN A 31 -10.53 -0.69 -11.13
CA GLN A 31 -9.82 0.25 -12.01
C GLN A 31 -8.34 -0.14 -12.22
N PRO A 32 -8.04 -1.34 -12.76
CA PRO A 32 -6.67 -1.83 -12.85
C PRO A 32 -5.78 -0.93 -13.72
N THR A 33 -6.32 -0.38 -14.81
CA THR A 33 -5.58 0.47 -15.75
C THR A 33 -5.12 1.79 -15.11
N LYS A 34 -5.86 2.31 -14.13
CA LYS A 34 -5.50 3.55 -13.42
C LYS A 34 -4.23 3.40 -12.58
N TYR A 35 -4.01 2.18 -12.06
CA TYR A 35 -2.91 1.85 -11.17
C TYR A 35 -1.79 1.05 -11.85
N ALA A 36 -1.94 0.76 -13.15
CA ALA A 36 -0.89 0.15 -13.95
C ALA A 36 0.40 0.97 -13.85
N THR A 37 1.51 0.30 -13.54
CA THR A 37 2.85 0.91 -13.43
C THR A 37 2.97 1.98 -12.33
N LYS A 38 2.04 2.01 -11.36
CA LYS A 38 2.10 2.90 -10.19
C LYS A 38 2.39 2.11 -8.94
N SER A 39 3.20 2.69 -8.06
CA SER A 39 3.37 2.19 -6.69
C SER A 39 2.17 2.63 -5.86
N VAL A 40 1.55 1.67 -5.18
CA VAL A 40 0.42 1.90 -4.28
C VAL A 40 0.73 1.28 -2.92
N SER A 41 0.15 1.85 -1.87
CA SER A 41 0.18 1.27 -0.52
C SER A 41 -1.18 0.67 -0.22
N VAL A 42 -1.20 -0.60 0.22
CA VAL A 42 -2.40 -1.32 0.63
C VAL A 42 -2.21 -1.75 2.07
N THR A 43 -3.24 -1.56 2.90
CA THR A 43 -3.20 -1.93 4.32
C THR A 43 -4.26 -3.00 4.57
N GLY A 44 -3.86 -4.16 5.07
CA GLY A 44 -4.76 -5.26 5.33
C GLY A 44 -4.12 -6.35 6.19
N VAL A 45 -4.84 -7.45 6.36
CA VAL A 45 -4.41 -8.63 7.13
C VAL A 45 -3.92 -9.70 6.16
N VAL A 46 -2.75 -10.27 6.45
CA VAL A 46 -2.24 -11.42 5.69
C VAL A 46 -3.06 -12.65 6.06
N THR A 47 -3.71 -13.27 5.07
CA THR A 47 -4.58 -14.44 5.23
C THR A 47 -3.87 -15.74 4.89
N SER A 48 -2.96 -15.72 3.91
CA SER A 48 -2.11 -16.85 3.56
C SER A 48 -0.76 -16.37 3.01
N GLY A 49 0.29 -17.16 3.18
CA GLY A 49 1.59 -16.89 2.58
C GLY A 49 2.27 -18.17 2.12
N TRP A 50 2.90 -18.15 0.95
CA TRP A 50 3.67 -19.29 0.43
C TRP A 50 4.95 -18.82 -0.29
N GLY A 51 6.01 -19.60 -0.13
CA GLY A 51 7.28 -19.39 -0.83
C GLY A 51 7.32 -20.15 -2.16
N ILE A 52 8.09 -19.64 -3.11
CA ILE A 52 8.40 -20.38 -4.35
C ILE A 52 9.77 -21.06 -4.17
N PRO A 53 9.86 -22.40 -4.29
CA PRO A 53 11.15 -23.09 -4.17
C PRO A 53 12.18 -22.57 -5.17
N LEU A 54 13.45 -22.55 -4.77
CA LEU A 54 14.61 -22.20 -5.60
C LEU A 54 14.70 -20.74 -6.08
N VAL A 55 13.77 -19.87 -5.69
CA VAL A 55 13.82 -18.44 -6.00
C VAL A 55 13.57 -17.60 -4.74
N PRO A 56 14.13 -16.38 -4.62
CA PRO A 56 13.96 -15.53 -3.44
C PRO A 56 12.65 -14.73 -3.49
N PHE A 57 11.55 -15.40 -3.80
CA PHE A 57 10.21 -14.79 -3.89
C PHE A 57 9.24 -15.43 -2.91
N GLN A 58 8.42 -14.59 -2.30
CA GLN A 58 7.36 -14.96 -1.38
C GLN A 58 6.06 -14.33 -1.87
N LEU A 59 4.96 -15.05 -1.76
CA LEU A 59 3.62 -14.60 -2.14
C LEU A 59 2.77 -14.52 -0.89
N TYR A 60 2.07 -13.41 -0.71
CA TYR A 60 1.20 -13.14 0.43
C TYR A 60 -0.18 -12.73 -0.06
N ASN A 61 -1.24 -13.34 0.46
CA ASN A 61 -2.60 -12.87 0.25
C ASN A 61 -2.97 -11.91 1.37
N VAL A 62 -3.27 -10.67 0.99
CA VAL A 62 -3.68 -9.59 1.89
C VAL A 62 -5.16 -9.31 1.67
N ASP A 63 -5.93 -9.31 2.76
CA ASP A 63 -7.35 -8.93 2.78
C ASP A 63 -7.51 -7.60 3.54
N ASP A 64 -8.10 -6.60 2.90
CA ASP A 64 -8.35 -5.28 3.48
C ASP A 64 -9.81 -5.06 3.92
N GLY A 65 -10.63 -6.11 3.88
CA GLY A 65 -12.07 -6.09 4.13
C GLY A 65 -12.91 -5.65 2.91
N SER A 66 -12.29 -5.10 1.87
CA SER A 66 -12.93 -4.81 0.57
C SER A 66 -12.65 -5.90 -0.48
N GLY A 67 -11.59 -6.67 -0.28
CA GLY A 67 -11.26 -7.83 -1.10
C GLY A 67 -9.85 -8.33 -0.80
N GLN A 68 -9.44 -9.36 -1.55
CA GLN A 68 -8.15 -10.00 -1.40
C GLN A 68 -7.23 -9.72 -2.59
N ILE A 69 -5.95 -9.46 -2.32
CA ILE A 69 -4.89 -9.28 -3.32
C ILE A 69 -3.67 -10.15 -2.97
N THR A 70 -3.03 -10.72 -3.99
CA THR A 70 -1.76 -11.42 -3.83
C THR A 70 -0.60 -10.46 -4.07
N ALA A 71 0.19 -10.20 -3.04
CA ALA A 71 1.42 -9.41 -3.09
C ALA A 71 2.63 -10.33 -3.32
N LEU A 72 3.49 -9.97 -4.27
CA LEU A 72 4.79 -10.60 -4.48
C LEU A 72 5.86 -9.81 -3.70
N SER A 73 6.52 -10.48 -2.76
CA SER A 73 7.63 -9.95 -1.98
C SER A 73 8.94 -10.55 -2.46
N ARG A 74 9.94 -9.69 -2.71
CA ARG A 74 11.32 -10.09 -3.00
C ARG A 74 12.15 -9.79 -1.76
N SER A 75 12.22 -10.73 -0.82
CA SER A 75 13.04 -10.63 0.37
C SER A 75 13.74 -11.97 0.66
N GLY A 76 15.03 -11.91 1.02
CA GLY A 76 15.81 -13.08 1.44
C GLY A 76 15.55 -13.51 2.90
N ARG A 77 14.56 -12.91 3.56
CA ARG A 77 14.18 -13.19 4.96
C ARG A 77 12.67 -13.46 5.01
N ILE A 78 12.29 -14.62 5.54
CA ILE A 78 10.89 -14.97 5.77
C ILE A 78 10.39 -14.09 6.91
N HIS A 79 9.40 -13.23 6.64
CA HIS A 79 8.67 -12.52 7.68
C HIS A 79 7.40 -13.31 7.97
N LEU A 80 7.21 -13.73 9.22
CA LEU A 80 5.94 -14.33 9.64
C LEU A 80 4.85 -13.25 9.65
N PRO A 81 3.57 -13.63 9.51
CA PRO A 81 2.45 -12.70 9.36
C PRO A 81 2.22 -11.93 10.67
N SER A 82 2.86 -10.78 10.80
CA SER A 82 2.49 -9.73 11.74
C SER A 82 2.38 -8.44 10.93
N THR A 83 1.14 -8.03 10.62
CA THR A 83 0.76 -6.76 9.98
C THR A 83 1.81 -6.21 9.03
N GLU A 84 1.96 -6.83 7.87
CA GLU A 84 2.91 -6.37 6.85
C GLU A 84 2.29 -5.25 6.02
N SER A 85 2.82 -4.03 6.18
CA SER A 85 2.59 -2.93 5.26
C SER A 85 3.41 -3.19 3.98
N GLY A 86 2.85 -3.97 3.06
CA GLY A 86 3.52 -4.37 1.81
C GLY A 86 3.37 -3.31 0.70
N THR A 87 4.49 -2.75 0.24
CA THR A 87 4.53 -1.89 -0.95
C THR A 87 4.54 -2.77 -2.20
N ALA A 88 3.45 -2.79 -2.96
CA ALA A 88 3.41 -3.51 -4.24
C ALA A 88 4.14 -2.68 -5.31
N VAL A 89 5.33 -3.12 -5.73
CA VAL A 89 6.09 -2.56 -6.85
C VAL A 89 6.30 -3.66 -7.90
N ARG A 90 5.73 -3.47 -9.09
CA ARG A 90 5.99 -4.34 -10.24
C ARG A 90 7.16 -3.77 -11.04
N SER A 91 8.25 -4.54 -11.14
CA SER A 91 9.38 -4.28 -12.03
C SER A 91 9.01 -4.46 -13.50
#